data_AF-A0A1I9WBY4-F1
#
_entry.id   AF-A0A1I9WBY4-F1
#
_cell.length_a   1.000
_cell.length_b   1.000
_cell.length_c   1.000
_cell.angle_alpha   90.00
_cell.angle_beta   90.00
_cell.angle_gamma   90.00
#
_symmetry.space_group_name_H-M   'P 1'
#
loop_
_entity.id
_entity.type
_entity.pdbx_description
1 polymer ?
#
loop_
_entity_poly.entity_id
_entity_poly.type
_entity_poly.pdbx_seq_one_letter_code
_entity_poly.pdbx_strand_id
1 'polypeptide(L)'
;PFSTPLNHTTTPVGDPVSRWWALVLKAAVHWLQGDDVAVKSLLAEAERMPRAFHTLDHSLPKAVLLLCKAVQMSLSPLKGEGAVACLSHCDRASSYLRSSISVPLAQSGNWLNKGVELLVCDLLLTLRTSLWQRGGSSNGEPGPAPGSQLAGFQRDLSALRKLTQ
;
A
#
# COMPACT_ATOMS: atom_id res chain seq x y z
N PRO A 1 -34.33 -43.11 -20.05
CA PRO A 1 -33.08 -42.34 -19.86
C PRO A 1 -33.32 -41.13 -18.95
N PHE A 2 -32.87 -41.22 -17.70
CA PHE A 2 -32.93 -40.10 -16.75
C PHE A 2 -31.70 -39.21 -16.96
N SER A 3 -31.91 -37.93 -17.25
CA SER A 3 -30.85 -36.93 -17.30
C SER A 3 -30.44 -36.56 -15.87
N THR A 4 -29.17 -36.76 -15.55
CA THR A 4 -28.52 -36.30 -14.31
C THR A 4 -28.56 -34.77 -14.20
N PRO A 5 -28.86 -34.19 -13.03
CA PRO A 5 -28.75 -32.74 -12.85
C PRO A 5 -27.26 -32.34 -12.83
N LEU A 6 -26.97 -31.24 -13.52
CA LEU A 6 -25.65 -30.62 -13.55
C LEU A 6 -25.28 -30.18 -12.13
N ASN A 7 -24.22 -30.74 -11.55
CA ASN A 7 -23.63 -30.22 -10.31
C ASN A 7 -23.05 -28.83 -10.59
N HIS A 8 -23.85 -27.80 -10.34
CA HIS A 8 -23.33 -26.45 -10.15
C HIS A 8 -22.58 -26.42 -8.82
N THR A 9 -21.29 -26.77 -8.86
CA THR A 9 -20.36 -26.38 -7.81
C THR A 9 -20.17 -24.87 -7.91
N THR A 10 -21.16 -24.12 -7.44
CA THR A 10 -21.08 -22.66 -7.32
C THR A 10 -20.04 -22.38 -6.25
N THR A 11 -18.77 -22.25 -6.65
CA THR A 11 -17.80 -21.55 -5.82
C THR A 11 -18.38 -20.17 -5.55
N PRO A 12 -18.68 -19.80 -4.29
CA PRO A 12 -19.24 -18.50 -4.00
C PRO A 12 -18.25 -17.46 -4.53
N VAL A 13 -18.70 -16.66 -5.52
CA VAL A 13 -17.92 -15.54 -6.04
C VAL A 13 -17.86 -14.53 -4.91
N GLY A 14 -16.82 -14.63 -4.08
CA GLY A 14 -16.60 -13.70 -2.98
C GLY A 14 -16.54 -12.28 -3.52
N ASP A 15 -17.09 -11.33 -2.75
CA ASP A 15 -17.11 -9.92 -3.13
C ASP A 15 -15.70 -9.43 -3.54
N PRO A 16 -15.51 -8.95 -4.79
CA PRO A 16 -14.20 -8.59 -5.30
C PRO A 16 -13.53 -7.45 -4.52
N VAL A 17 -14.32 -6.56 -3.91
CA VAL A 17 -13.80 -5.49 -3.05
C VAL A 17 -13.21 -6.07 -1.77
N SER A 18 -13.96 -6.92 -1.07
CA SER A 18 -13.51 -7.61 0.14
C SER A 18 -12.29 -8.50 -0.11
N ARG A 19 -12.27 -9.24 -1.22
CA ARG A 19 -11.11 -10.05 -1.64
C ARG A 19 -9.87 -9.19 -1.82
N TRP A 20 -10.00 -8.05 -2.49
CA TRP A 20 -8.88 -7.16 -2.74
C TRP A 20 -8.29 -6.60 -1.44
N TRP A 21 -9.13 -6.13 -0.52
CA TRP A 21 -8.67 -5.69 0.80
C TRP A 21 -8.00 -6.82 1.59
N ALA A 22 -8.53 -8.04 1.54
CA ALA A 22 -7.92 -9.19 2.19
C ALA A 22 -6.52 -9.50 1.62
N LEU A 23 -6.32 -9.40 0.30
CA LEU A 23 -5.00 -9.57 -0.32
C LEU A 23 -4.00 -8.53 0.18
N VAL A 24 -4.39 -7.25 0.21
CA VAL A 24 -3.54 -6.15 0.67
C VAL A 24 -3.15 -6.33 2.14
N LEU A 25 -4.12 -6.63 3.01
CA LEU A 25 -3.86 -6.81 4.44
C LEU A 25 -2.96 -8.02 4.71
N LYS A 26 -3.18 -9.14 4.00
CA LYS A 26 -2.27 -10.30 4.08
C LYS A 26 -0.87 -9.94 3.61
N ALA A 27 -0.75 -9.20 2.50
CA ALA A 27 0.56 -8.79 1.98
C ALA A 27 1.29 -7.88 2.98
N ALA A 28 0.59 -6.97 3.66
CA ALA A 28 1.18 -6.15 4.71
C ALA A 28 1.75 -7.00 5.86
N VAL A 29 1.00 -8.01 6.32
CA VAL A 29 1.47 -8.95 7.36
C VAL A 29 2.73 -9.70 6.91
N HIS A 30 2.72 -10.29 5.72
CA HIS A 30 3.89 -11.00 5.19
C HIS A 30 5.09 -10.07 4.97
N TRP A 31 4.85 -8.82 4.57
CA TRP A 31 5.92 -7.83 4.41
C TRP A 31 6.60 -7.49 5.73
N LEU A 32 5.81 -7.29 6.80
CA LEU A 32 6.34 -7.07 8.15
C LEU A 32 7.07 -8.31 8.71
N GLN A 33 6.73 -9.50 8.23
CA GLN A 33 7.41 -10.76 8.59
C GLN A 33 8.68 -11.01 7.76
N GLY A 34 8.95 -10.22 6.72
CA GLY A 34 10.07 -10.42 5.80
C GLY A 34 9.86 -11.56 4.79
N ASP A 35 8.61 -11.99 4.55
CA ASP A 35 8.27 -13.03 3.58
C ASP A 35 8.05 -12.44 2.19
N ASP A 36 9.15 -12.09 1.52
CA ASP A 36 9.14 -11.47 0.19
C ASP A 36 8.42 -12.32 -0.87
N VAL A 37 8.42 -13.65 -0.72
CA VAL A 37 7.80 -14.58 -1.68
C VAL A 37 6.29 -14.46 -1.62
N ALA A 38 5.71 -14.51 -0.42
CA ALA A 38 4.27 -14.32 -0.23
C ALA A 38 3.83 -12.92 -0.66
N VAL A 39 4.61 -11.88 -0.32
CA VAL A 39 4.30 -10.49 -0.72
C VAL A 39 4.23 -10.35 -2.25
N LYS A 40 5.21 -10.89 -3.00
CA LYS A 40 5.19 -10.84 -4.48
C LYS A 40 3.94 -11.49 -5.05
N SER A 41 3.58 -12.68 -4.56
CA SER A 41 2.40 -13.40 -5.04
C SER A 41 1.11 -12.63 -4.75
N LEU A 42 0.94 -12.14 -3.52
CA LEU A 42 -0.28 -11.43 -3.10
C LEU A 42 -0.43 -10.08 -3.82
N LEU A 43 0.66 -9.33 -3.97
CA LEU A 43 0.60 -8.01 -4.61
C LEU A 43 0.43 -8.10 -6.13
N ALA A 44 0.94 -9.14 -6.80
CA ALA A 44 0.64 -9.41 -8.21
C ALA A 44 -0.86 -9.68 -8.46
N GLU A 45 -1.56 -10.26 -7.48
CA GLU A 45 -3.02 -10.39 -7.54
C GLU A 45 -3.71 -9.05 -7.26
N ALA A 46 -3.25 -8.30 -6.26
CA ALA A 46 -3.80 -7.00 -5.87
C ALA A 46 -3.64 -5.90 -6.94
N GLU A 47 -2.76 -6.06 -7.92
CA GLU A 47 -2.68 -5.16 -9.07
C GLU A 47 -3.99 -5.06 -9.86
N ARG A 48 -4.81 -6.12 -9.84
CA ARG A 48 -6.13 -6.15 -10.47
C ARG A 48 -7.16 -5.47 -9.56
N MET A 49 -7.10 -4.13 -9.51
CA MET A 49 -8.01 -3.34 -8.70
C MET A 49 -9.48 -3.50 -9.17
N PRO A 50 -10.43 -3.77 -8.25
CA PRO A 50 -11.86 -3.86 -8.57
C PRO A 50 -12.41 -2.63 -9.32
N ARG A 51 -13.32 -2.86 -10.27
CA ARG A 51 -13.96 -1.79 -11.06
C ARG A 51 -14.73 -0.80 -10.19
N ALA A 52 -15.35 -1.27 -9.10
CA ALA A 52 -16.11 -0.44 -8.16
C ALA A 52 -15.30 0.76 -7.62
N PHE A 53 -14.00 0.58 -7.37
CA PHE A 53 -13.14 1.66 -6.89
C PHE A 53 -12.90 2.76 -7.93
N HIS A 54 -12.96 2.42 -9.22
CA HIS A 54 -12.82 3.41 -10.30
C HIS A 54 -14.09 4.24 -10.43
N THR A 55 -15.26 3.61 -10.32
CA THR A 55 -16.56 4.29 -10.42
C THR A 55 -16.78 5.30 -9.30
N LEU A 56 -16.28 5.02 -8.10
CA LEU A 56 -16.44 5.87 -6.91
C LEU A 56 -15.29 6.87 -6.71
N ASP A 57 -14.31 6.87 -7.62
CA ASP A 57 -13.11 7.71 -7.60
C ASP A 57 -12.35 7.74 -6.25
N HIS A 58 -12.39 6.65 -5.49
CA HIS A 58 -11.84 6.62 -4.14
C HIS A 58 -10.32 6.83 -4.10
N SER A 59 -9.87 7.78 -3.28
CA SER A 59 -8.45 8.10 -3.10
C SER A 59 -7.69 7.03 -2.31
N LEU A 60 -8.32 6.41 -1.30
CA LEU A 60 -7.65 5.42 -0.45
C LEU A 60 -7.17 4.15 -1.19
N PRO A 61 -7.99 3.48 -2.02
CA PRO A 61 -7.52 2.34 -2.81
C PRO A 61 -6.38 2.71 -3.77
N LYS A 62 -6.38 3.94 -4.33
CA LYS A 62 -5.30 4.44 -5.18
C LYS A 62 -4.00 4.62 -4.39
N ALA A 63 -4.08 5.15 -3.16
CA ALA A 63 -2.94 5.27 -2.26
C ALA A 63 -2.32 3.89 -1.96
N VAL A 64 -3.17 2.93 -1.60
CA VAL A 64 -2.79 1.54 -1.31
C VAL A 64 -2.13 0.88 -2.53
N LEU A 65 -2.74 0.98 -3.71
CA LEU A 65 -2.19 0.37 -4.93
C LEU A 65 -0.78 0.91 -5.26
N LEU A 66 -0.55 2.22 -5.08
CA LEU A 66 0.77 2.82 -5.30
C LEU A 66 1.78 2.41 -4.23
N LEU A 67 1.36 2.29 -2.97
CA LEU A 67 2.19 1.72 -1.91
C LEU A 67 2.55 0.27 -2.23
N CYS A 68 1.60 -0.57 -2.66
CA CYS A 68 1.87 -1.95 -3.08
C CYS A 68 2.92 -2.01 -4.18
N LYS A 69 2.87 -1.13 -5.18
CA LYS A 69 3.90 -1.03 -6.22
C LYS A 69 5.27 -0.66 -5.64
N ALA A 70 5.32 0.33 -4.75
CA ALA A 70 6.55 0.72 -4.08
C ALA A 70 7.14 -0.43 -3.24
N VAL A 71 6.30 -1.17 -2.51
CA VAL A 71 6.70 -2.36 -1.75
C VAL A 71 7.26 -3.42 -2.69
N GLN A 72 6.55 -3.79 -3.77
CA GLN A 72 7.04 -4.78 -4.73
C GLN A 72 8.43 -4.43 -5.29
N MET A 73 8.67 -3.15 -5.63
CA MET A 73 9.97 -2.69 -6.09
C MET A 73 11.06 -2.84 -5.03
N SER A 74 10.73 -2.57 -3.76
CA SER A 74 11.69 -2.61 -2.66
C SER A 74 12.11 -4.02 -2.23
N LEU A 75 11.38 -5.08 -2.65
CA LEU A 75 11.73 -6.50 -2.43
C LEU A 75 12.97 -6.96 -3.21
N SER A 76 13.62 -6.05 -3.93
CA SER A 76 14.89 -6.28 -4.60
C SER A 76 15.88 -5.16 -4.26
N PRO A 77 17.19 -5.38 -4.35
CA PRO A 77 18.19 -4.31 -4.22
C PRO A 77 17.93 -3.15 -5.20
N LEU A 78 17.55 -1.98 -4.67
CA LEU A 78 17.34 -0.77 -5.46
C LEU A 78 18.60 0.10 -5.48
N LYS A 79 18.96 0.61 -6.67
CA LYS A 79 20.04 1.57 -6.88
C LYS A 79 19.64 2.58 -7.95
N GLY A 80 20.17 3.80 -7.88
CA GLY A 80 19.95 4.85 -8.89
C GLY A 80 18.47 5.05 -9.21
N GLU A 81 18.12 4.96 -10.49
CA GLU A 81 16.76 5.12 -11.02
C GLU A 81 15.71 4.24 -10.34
N GLY A 82 16.06 3.02 -9.93
CA GLY A 82 15.10 2.13 -9.25
C GLY A 82 14.65 2.67 -7.88
N ALA A 83 15.58 3.28 -7.13
CA ALA A 83 15.26 3.91 -5.85
C ALA A 83 14.42 5.18 -6.05
N VAL A 84 14.75 5.98 -7.08
CA VAL A 84 14.00 7.19 -7.46
C VAL A 84 12.56 6.84 -7.85
N ALA A 85 12.37 5.81 -8.68
CA ALA A 85 11.04 5.36 -9.10
C ALA A 85 10.21 4.81 -7.92
N CYS A 86 10.84 4.06 -7.00
CA CYS A 86 10.18 3.60 -5.78
C CYS A 86 9.72 4.76 -4.88
N LEU A 87 10.58 5.78 -4.69
CA LEU A 87 10.23 6.99 -3.93
C LEU A 87 9.12 7.80 -4.62
N SER A 88 9.11 7.87 -5.95
CA SER A 88 8.03 8.51 -6.71
C SER A 88 6.67 7.83 -6.46
N HIS A 89 6.63 6.50 -6.40
CA HIS A 89 5.44 5.77 -6.00
C HIS A 89 5.00 6.09 -4.56
N CYS A 90 5.95 6.20 -3.63
CA CYS A 90 5.66 6.62 -2.25
C CYS A 90 5.06 8.03 -2.19
N ASP A 91 5.60 8.98 -2.97
CA ASP A 91 5.10 10.37 -3.00
C ASP A 91 3.68 10.46 -3.56
N ARG A 92 3.38 9.70 -4.62
CA ARG A 92 2.04 9.64 -5.18
C ARG A 92 1.06 8.95 -4.23
N ALA A 93 1.47 7.86 -3.58
CA ALA A 93 0.67 7.18 -2.55
C ALA A 93 0.33 8.14 -1.40
N SER A 94 1.34 8.84 -0.87
CA SER A 94 1.19 9.88 0.16
C SER A 94 0.22 10.99 -0.27
N SER A 95 0.27 11.43 -1.52
CA SER A 95 -0.68 12.43 -2.03
C SER A 95 -2.12 11.94 -1.99
N TYR A 96 -2.40 10.72 -2.46
CA TYR A 96 -3.75 10.15 -2.40
C TYR A 96 -4.22 9.89 -0.98
N LEU A 97 -3.32 9.43 -0.10
CA LEU A 97 -3.60 9.23 1.31
C LEU A 97 -4.05 10.54 1.96
N ARG A 98 -3.34 11.64 1.73
CA ARG A 98 -3.73 12.96 2.24
C ARG A 98 -5.10 13.41 1.75
N SER A 99 -5.42 13.15 0.49
CA SER A 99 -6.76 13.43 -0.03
C SER A 99 -7.82 12.59 0.68
N SER A 100 -7.55 11.32 1.00
CA SER A 100 -8.44 10.48 1.81
C SER A 100 -8.64 11.03 3.22
N ILE A 101 -7.54 11.37 3.91
CA ILE A 101 -7.55 11.89 5.28
C ILE A 101 -8.34 13.20 5.38
N SER A 102 -8.30 14.04 4.33
CA SER A 102 -9.03 15.30 4.31
C SER A 102 -10.55 15.16 4.33
N VAL A 103 -11.09 13.97 4.08
CA VAL A 103 -12.52 13.68 4.27
C VAL A 103 -12.79 13.42 5.75
N PRO A 104 -13.60 14.27 6.42
CA PRO A 104 -13.91 14.12 7.85
C PRO A 104 -14.59 12.78 8.14
N LEU A 105 -14.29 12.21 9.32
CA LEU A 105 -14.89 10.95 9.75
C LEU A 105 -16.43 11.01 9.74
N ALA A 106 -17.01 12.13 10.18
CA ALA A 106 -18.45 12.37 10.16
C ALA A 106 -19.09 12.27 8.76
N GLN A 107 -18.32 12.54 7.70
CA GLN A 107 -18.77 12.43 6.31
C GLN A 107 -18.50 11.04 5.73
N SER A 108 -17.39 10.40 6.13
CA SER A 108 -17.04 9.07 5.63
C SER A 108 -17.81 7.93 6.32
N GLY A 109 -18.24 8.12 7.57
CA GLY A 109 -18.95 7.14 8.40
C GLY A 109 -18.21 5.83 8.66
N ASN A 110 -16.97 5.67 8.18
CA ASN A 110 -16.31 4.38 8.06
C ASN A 110 -14.97 4.36 8.80
N TRP A 111 -14.99 3.87 10.04
CA TRP A 111 -13.80 3.67 10.86
C TRP A 111 -12.78 2.71 10.24
N LEU A 112 -13.21 1.78 9.36
CA LEU A 112 -12.26 0.92 8.64
C LEU A 112 -11.38 1.73 7.70
N ASN A 113 -11.94 2.76 7.03
CA ASN A 113 -11.14 3.64 6.18
C ASN A 113 -10.06 4.37 7.00
N LYS A 114 -10.39 4.82 8.22
CA LYS A 114 -9.39 5.45 9.10
C LYS A 114 -8.32 4.47 9.58
N GLY A 115 -8.71 3.23 9.90
CA GLY A 115 -7.75 2.16 10.21
C GLY A 115 -6.80 1.88 9.05
N VAL A 116 -7.31 1.84 7.81
CA VAL A 116 -6.50 1.64 6.62
C VAL A 116 -5.63 2.87 6.31
N GLU A 117 -6.14 4.09 6.48
CA GLU A 117 -5.34 5.32 6.34
C GLU A 117 -4.14 5.32 7.28
N LEU A 118 -4.35 4.92 8.54
CA LEU A 118 -3.30 4.76 9.54
C LEU A 118 -2.28 3.71 9.12
N LEU A 119 -2.74 2.53 8.70
CA LEU A 119 -1.86 1.46 8.22
C LEU A 119 -1.02 1.91 7.01
N VAL A 120 -1.64 2.54 6.00
CA VAL A 120 -0.91 3.03 4.81
C VAL A 120 0.13 4.09 5.20
N CYS A 121 -0.20 4.98 6.14
CA CYS A 121 0.73 5.98 6.64
C CYS A 121 1.96 5.34 7.31
N ASP A 122 1.72 4.37 8.19
CA ASP A 122 2.79 3.63 8.90
C ASP A 122 3.69 2.86 7.93
N LEU A 123 3.11 2.15 6.96
CA LEU A 123 3.85 1.41 5.96
C LEU A 123 4.67 2.34 5.02
N LEU A 124 4.16 3.54 4.70
CA LEU A 124 4.93 4.55 3.95
C LEU A 124 6.15 5.05 4.73
N LEU A 125 5.99 5.34 6.02
CA LEU A 125 7.09 5.75 6.91
C LEU A 125 8.13 4.63 7.01
N THR A 126 7.67 3.39 7.20
CA THR A 126 8.51 2.18 7.25
C THR A 126 9.30 2.01 5.95
N LEU A 127 8.63 2.08 4.80
CA LEU A 127 9.27 1.91 3.50
C LEU A 127 10.31 3.00 3.24
N ARG A 128 9.97 4.28 3.45
CA ARG A 128 10.93 5.40 3.24
C ARG A 128 12.16 5.28 4.14
N THR A 129 11.96 4.85 5.39
CA THR A 129 13.05 4.61 6.35
C THR A 129 13.96 3.50 5.86
N SER A 130 13.39 2.37 5.40
CA SER A 130 14.17 1.26 4.86
C SER A 130 14.98 1.65 3.62
N LEU A 131 14.40 2.47 2.72
CA LEU A 131 15.09 2.94 1.52
C LEU A 131 16.24 3.89 1.85
N TRP A 132 16.06 4.75 2.85
CA TRP A 132 17.12 5.63 3.34
C TRP A 132 18.28 4.83 3.95
N GLN A 133 17.97 3.87 4.84
CA GLN A 133 18.98 3.02 5.49
C GLN A 133 19.79 2.21 4.46
N ARG A 134 19.14 1.74 3.39
CA ARG A 134 19.81 1.00 2.29
C ARG A 134 20.64 1.88 1.37
N GLY A 135 20.41 3.19 1.36
CA GLY A 135 21.18 4.18 0.59
C GLY A 135 22.48 4.62 1.26
N GLY A 136 22.85 4.04 2.40
CA GLY A 136 24.07 4.35 3.15
C GLY A 136 25.36 4.12 2.37
N SER A 137 26.38 4.92 2.67
CA SER A 137 27.68 4.90 1.99
C SER A 137 28.53 3.69 2.40
N SER A 138 29.67 3.49 1.72
CA SER A 138 30.63 2.39 1.88
C SER A 138 31.16 2.14 3.30
N ASN A 139 30.89 3.03 4.25
CA ASN A 139 31.36 2.94 5.64
C ASN A 139 30.35 2.31 6.61
N GLY A 140 29.22 1.77 6.11
CA GLY A 140 28.25 1.00 6.90
C GLY A 140 27.18 1.82 7.62
N GLU A 141 27.36 3.14 7.77
CA GLU A 141 26.37 4.03 8.38
C GLU A 141 25.54 4.80 7.33
N PRO A 142 24.21 4.89 7.47
CA PRO A 142 23.38 5.76 6.64
C PRO A 142 23.76 7.23 6.86
N GLY A 143 24.25 7.91 5.82
CA GLY A 143 24.40 9.36 5.83
C GLY A 143 23.04 10.08 5.94
N PRO A 144 23.01 11.41 6.10
CA PRO A 144 21.75 12.16 6.14
C PRO A 144 20.89 11.90 4.89
N ALA A 145 19.58 11.77 5.09
CA ALA A 145 18.65 11.54 3.98
C ALA A 145 18.66 12.72 2.98
N PRO A 146 18.60 12.46 1.67
CA PRO A 146 18.41 13.51 0.67
C PRO A 146 17.17 14.36 0.96
N GLY A 147 17.23 15.65 0.67
CA GLY A 147 16.16 16.60 1.01
C GLY A 147 14.78 16.21 0.47
N SER A 148 14.71 15.62 -0.72
CA SER A 148 13.46 15.11 -1.30
C SER A 148 12.86 13.95 -0.51
N GLN A 149 13.70 13.00 -0.08
CA GLN A 149 13.27 11.88 0.74
C GLN A 149 12.81 12.33 2.13
N LEU A 150 13.55 13.26 2.75
CA LEU A 150 13.18 13.85 4.03
C LEU A 150 11.84 14.62 3.95
N ALA A 151 11.63 15.41 2.89
CA ALA A 151 10.38 16.13 2.69
C ALA A 151 9.18 15.17 2.55
N GLY A 152 9.36 14.05 1.84
CA GLY A 152 8.35 13.00 1.75
C GLY A 152 8.04 12.35 3.11
N PHE A 153 9.07 12.03 3.89
CA PHE A 153 8.92 11.48 5.24
C PHE A 153 8.18 12.46 6.18
N GLN A 154 8.56 13.74 6.18
CA GLN A 154 7.91 14.76 7.00
C GLN A 154 6.43 14.96 6.63
N ARG A 155 6.09 14.79 5.34
CA ARG A 155 4.71 14.83 4.86
C ARG A 155 3.90 13.67 5.44
N ASP A 156 4.44 12.46 5.40
CA ASP A 156 3.78 11.26 5.96
C ASP A 156 3.65 11.37 7.48
N LEU A 157 4.68 11.86 8.18
CA LEU A 157 4.61 12.09 9.63
C LEU A 157 3.55 13.13 10.01
N SER A 158 3.37 14.15 9.18
CA SER A 158 2.30 15.14 9.36
C SER A 158 0.91 14.56 9.12
N ALA A 159 0.78 13.58 8.22
CA ALA A 159 -0.46 12.84 8.01
C ALA A 159 -0.77 11.93 9.21
N LEU A 160 0.24 11.24 9.76
CA LEU A 160 0.10 10.41 10.95
C LEU A 160 -0.44 11.23 12.13
N ARG A 161 0.13 12.41 12.40
CA ARG A 161 -0.34 13.30 13.47
C ARG A 161 -1.81 13.68 13.32
N LYS A 162 -2.28 13.90 12.09
CA LYS A 162 -3.68 14.23 11.80
C LYS A 162 -4.63 13.04 12.01
N LEU A 163 -4.15 11.82 11.80
CA LEU A 163 -4.94 10.60 11.99
C LEU A 163 -5.11 10.23 13.47
N THR A 164 -4.20 10.66 14.32
CA THR A 164 -4.19 10.37 15.77
C THR A 164 -4.84 11.46 16.62
N GLN A 165 -5.39 12.50 16.00
CA GLN A 165 -6.11 13.63 16.65
C GLN A 165 -7.61 13.46 16.46
#